data_AF-A0AAU4NSY9-F1
#
_entry.id   AF-A0AAU4NSY9-F1
#
_cell.length_a   1.000
_cell.length_b   1.000
_cell.length_c   1.000
_cell.angle_alpha   90.00
_cell.angle_beta   90.00
_cell.angle_gamma   90.00
#
_symmetry.space_group_name_H-M   'P 1'
#
loop_
_entity.id
_entity.type
_entity.pdbx_description
1 polymer ?
#
loop_
_entity_poly.entity_id
_entity_poly.type
_entity_poly.pdbx_seq_one_letter_code
_entity_poly.pdbx_strand_id
1 'polypeptide(L)'
;MRSETASPDVRSTHVAVLAYDGLSMFEFAVAVEIFGPHEVPQLGGDWYAMSVCGDTAHVRMDNGLSMQVPRRLEAVSRAGTVIVPPCADASTVPESVLSALRHAHQRGARIVSLCTGAFVLARAGLLDGRRAVTHWADCDAFAEAYPAVTVDPSVLYVDEGDVLTSAGSAASIDLCLHIVRLDHGADMAGRLARSLVVQPHRRGGQAQFIETPMPVTGNVDPVATTMTWMLEHLDEPMTVASLARRAHTSPRSFMRHFAATTGSTPHQWLQRQRIHLAQRLLETSDASVEVVAQKCGLGTATNLRKHFRRHLGTSPSLYRDTFSRSGDRPGTPA
;
A
#
# COMPACT_ATOMS: atom_id res chain seq x y z
N MET A 1 -39.69 12.78 -26.50
CA MET A 1 -39.25 11.66 -25.65
C MET A 1 -37.87 11.21 -26.10
N ARG A 2 -36.81 11.78 -25.54
CA ARG A 2 -35.46 11.24 -25.64
C ARG A 2 -35.10 10.78 -24.24
N SER A 3 -34.82 9.49 -24.15
CA SER A 3 -34.42 8.78 -22.94
C SER A 3 -33.14 9.40 -22.39
N GLU A 4 -33.20 9.99 -21.21
CA GLU A 4 -32.01 10.28 -20.40
C GLU A 4 -31.42 8.94 -19.99
N THR A 5 -30.30 8.59 -20.61
CA THR A 5 -29.41 7.54 -20.13
C THR A 5 -28.84 7.99 -18.78
N ALA A 6 -29.19 7.27 -17.71
CA ALA A 6 -28.68 7.48 -16.38
C ALA A 6 -27.14 7.56 -16.39
N SER A 7 -26.61 8.65 -15.83
CA SER A 7 -25.18 8.84 -15.57
C SER A 7 -24.68 7.75 -14.60
N PRO A 8 -23.42 7.31 -14.69
CA PRO A 8 -22.88 6.34 -13.74
C PRO A 8 -22.98 6.94 -12.32
N ASP A 9 -23.48 6.13 -11.40
CA ASP A 9 -23.80 6.50 -10.02
C ASP A 9 -22.60 7.15 -9.31
N VAL A 10 -22.59 8.49 -9.22
CA VAL A 10 -21.49 9.24 -8.60
C VAL A 10 -21.62 9.05 -7.09
N ARG A 11 -20.83 8.11 -6.54
CA ARG A 11 -20.75 7.90 -5.09
C ARG A 11 -20.38 9.22 -4.41
N SER A 12 -21.04 9.52 -3.30
CA SER A 12 -20.76 10.72 -2.49
C SER A 12 -19.27 10.81 -2.16
N THR A 13 -18.66 11.97 -2.45
CA THR A 13 -17.24 12.27 -2.16
C THR A 13 -16.99 12.57 -0.68
N HIS A 14 -17.99 12.34 0.18
CA HIS A 14 -17.81 12.48 1.63
C HIS A 14 -17.26 11.18 2.23
N VAL A 15 -16.09 11.29 2.84
CA VAL A 15 -15.40 10.22 3.58
C VAL A 15 -15.54 10.48 5.09
N ALA A 16 -16.08 9.52 5.82
CA ALA A 16 -16.07 9.53 7.28
C ALA A 16 -14.96 8.62 7.80
N VAL A 17 -14.07 9.13 8.65
CA VAL A 17 -13.06 8.33 9.35
C VAL A 17 -13.54 8.13 10.79
N LEU A 18 -13.69 6.87 11.20
CA LEU A 18 -14.13 6.56 12.56
C LEU A 18 -13.01 6.80 13.57
N ALA A 19 -13.39 7.28 14.75
CA ALA A 19 -12.56 7.41 15.93
C ALA A 19 -13.29 6.79 17.12
N TYR A 20 -12.62 5.87 17.81
CA TYR A 20 -13.09 5.20 19.03
C TYR A 20 -11.91 4.93 19.95
N ASP A 21 -12.19 4.64 21.22
CA ASP A 21 -11.13 4.33 22.18
C ASP A 21 -10.29 3.13 21.74
N GLY A 22 -8.99 3.21 22.02
CA GLY A 22 -8.00 2.21 21.65
C GLY A 22 -7.58 2.25 20.18
N LEU A 23 -8.00 3.23 19.37
CA LEU A 23 -7.57 3.33 17.97
C LEU A 23 -6.05 3.47 17.83
N SER A 24 -5.47 2.87 16.77
CA SER A 24 -4.05 3.02 16.46
C SER A 24 -3.78 4.20 15.53
N MET A 25 -2.74 4.97 15.85
CA MET A 25 -2.51 6.28 15.25
C MET A 25 -2.11 6.24 13.78
N PHE A 26 -1.30 5.26 13.36
CA PHE A 26 -0.68 5.30 12.04
C PHE A 26 -1.70 5.21 10.90
N GLU A 27 -2.54 4.17 10.88
CA GLU A 27 -3.56 3.98 9.86
C GLU A 27 -4.65 5.07 9.90
N PHE A 28 -4.98 5.55 11.10
CA PHE A 28 -5.85 6.72 11.24
C PHE A 28 -5.24 7.94 10.55
N ALA A 29 -3.96 8.22 10.80
CA ALA A 29 -3.23 9.32 10.17
C ALA A 29 -3.14 9.14 8.65
N VAL A 30 -2.93 7.91 8.14
CA VAL A 30 -2.94 7.62 6.70
C VAL A 30 -4.28 7.99 6.07
N ALA A 31 -5.41 7.64 6.70
CA ALA A 31 -6.73 7.99 6.21
C ALA A 31 -6.94 9.52 6.18
N VAL A 32 -6.55 10.20 7.26
CA VAL A 32 -6.65 11.66 7.37
C VAL A 32 -5.75 12.36 6.34
N GLU A 33 -4.53 11.89 6.16
CA GLU A 33 -3.59 12.45 5.19
C GLU A 33 -4.09 12.26 3.76
N ILE A 34 -4.67 11.11 3.40
CA ILE A 34 -5.09 10.84 2.01
C ILE A 34 -6.42 11.52 1.66
N PHE A 35 -7.40 11.46 2.55
CA PHE A 35 -8.75 11.96 2.28
C PHE A 35 -9.03 13.37 2.82
N GLY A 36 -8.14 13.88 3.68
CA GLY A 36 -8.27 15.21 4.27
C GLY A 36 -8.06 16.35 3.27
N PRO A 37 -8.25 17.60 3.73
CA PRO A 37 -8.01 18.78 2.89
C PRO A 37 -6.54 18.85 2.48
N HIS A 38 -6.30 18.89 1.17
CA HIS A 38 -4.96 19.03 0.58
C HIS A 38 -4.74 20.45 0.09
N GLU A 39 -3.68 21.10 0.56
CA GLU A 39 -3.19 22.38 0.02
C GLU A 39 -2.24 22.20 -1.17
N VAL A 40 -2.03 20.97 -1.64
CA VAL A 40 -1.10 20.69 -2.75
C VAL A 40 -1.66 21.30 -4.04
N PRO A 41 -1.03 22.35 -4.62
CA PRO A 41 -1.59 23.09 -5.76
C PRO A 41 -1.81 22.21 -7.00
N GLN A 42 -1.04 21.12 -7.09
CA GLN A 42 -1.10 20.17 -8.19
C GLN A 42 -2.27 19.20 -8.12
N LEU A 43 -2.98 19.07 -7.00
CA LEU A 43 -4.11 18.13 -6.86
C LEU A 43 -5.48 18.81 -7.12
N GLY A 44 -5.56 20.14 -7.01
CA GLY A 44 -6.83 20.87 -7.05
C GLY A 44 -7.60 20.71 -5.75
N GLY A 45 -8.12 21.82 -5.21
CA GLY A 45 -8.95 21.79 -4.00
C GLY A 45 -10.31 21.16 -4.28
N ASP A 46 -10.81 20.37 -3.32
CA ASP A 46 -12.18 19.83 -3.27
C ASP A 46 -12.49 18.56 -4.08
N TRP A 47 -11.70 17.50 -3.89
CA TRP A 47 -11.98 16.17 -4.45
C TRP A 47 -12.53 15.17 -3.42
N TYR A 48 -12.25 15.36 -2.13
CA TYR A 48 -12.96 14.74 -1.01
C TYR A 48 -13.40 15.77 0.02
N ALA A 49 -14.57 15.54 0.62
CA ALA A 49 -14.91 16.11 1.92
C ALA A 49 -14.64 15.04 2.97
N MET A 50 -13.89 15.35 4.04
CA MET A 50 -13.59 14.39 5.10
C MET A 50 -14.13 14.85 6.45
N SER A 51 -14.73 13.93 7.20
CA SER A 51 -15.04 14.13 8.62
C SER A 51 -14.45 13.02 9.49
N VAL A 52 -13.89 13.41 10.63
CA VAL A 52 -13.56 12.47 11.72
C VAL A 52 -14.73 12.41 12.67
N CYS A 53 -15.23 11.21 12.97
CA CYS A 53 -16.40 11.03 13.81
C CYS A 53 -16.34 9.82 14.73
N GLY A 54 -17.01 9.89 15.87
CA GLY A 54 -16.96 8.88 16.92
C GLY A 54 -18.18 8.93 17.82
N ASP A 55 -18.31 7.94 18.71
CA ASP A 55 -19.42 7.90 19.66
C ASP A 55 -19.21 8.91 20.81
N THR A 56 -17.97 9.10 21.24
CA THR A 56 -17.54 10.09 22.24
C THR A 56 -16.94 11.34 21.57
N ALA A 57 -16.81 12.42 22.35
CA ALA A 57 -16.14 13.65 21.90
C ALA A 57 -14.63 13.62 22.12
N HIS A 58 -14.12 12.61 22.84
CA HIS A 58 -12.71 12.46 23.18
C HIS A 58 -12.40 10.97 23.14
N VAL A 59 -11.32 10.61 22.45
CA VAL A 59 -10.83 9.23 22.38
C VAL A 59 -9.40 9.14 22.87
N ARG A 60 -9.09 8.04 23.55
CA ARG A 60 -7.72 7.68 23.94
C ARG A 60 -7.18 6.63 22.98
N MET A 61 -6.06 6.94 22.33
CA MET A 61 -5.37 6.04 21.40
C MET A 61 -4.58 4.96 22.16
N ASP A 62 -4.23 3.88 21.47
CA ASP A 62 -3.45 2.75 22.02
C ASP A 62 -2.04 3.15 22.50
N ASN A 63 -1.46 4.19 21.91
CA ASN A 63 -0.16 4.74 22.27
C ASN A 63 -0.21 5.77 23.42
N GLY A 64 -1.38 5.94 24.05
CA GLY A 64 -1.57 6.83 25.20
C GLY A 64 -1.86 8.29 24.84
N LEU A 65 -1.84 8.68 23.57
CA LEU A 65 -2.31 9.99 23.13
C LEU A 65 -3.83 10.10 23.24
N SER A 66 -4.34 11.33 23.23
CA SER A 66 -5.77 11.60 23.23
C SER A 66 -6.12 12.65 22.18
N MET A 67 -7.31 12.53 21.61
CA MET A 67 -7.77 13.39 20.52
C MET A 67 -9.22 13.80 20.76
N GLN A 68 -9.53 15.07 20.47
CA GLN A 68 -10.92 15.53 20.37
C GLN A 68 -11.52 15.04 19.06
N VAL A 69 -12.70 14.43 19.15
CA VAL A 69 -13.45 13.96 18.00
C VAL A 69 -14.42 15.07 17.57
N PRO A 70 -14.22 15.68 16.39
CA PRO A 70 -14.93 16.90 16.02
C PRO A 70 -16.41 16.66 15.69
N ARG A 71 -16.79 15.44 15.32
CA ARG A 71 -18.16 15.08 14.94
C ARG A 71 -18.62 13.80 15.63
N ARG A 72 -19.93 13.68 15.79
CA ARG A 72 -20.58 12.47 16.32
C ARG A 72 -20.93 11.51 15.18
N LEU A 73 -21.31 10.27 15.53
CA LEU A 73 -21.60 9.19 14.57
C LEU A 73 -22.68 9.53 13.52
N GLU A 74 -23.53 10.53 13.75
CA GLU A 74 -24.49 11.00 12.75
C GLU A 74 -23.80 11.48 11.46
N ALA A 75 -22.52 11.89 11.52
CA ALA A 75 -21.75 12.24 10.33
C ALA A 75 -21.59 11.05 9.35
N VAL A 76 -21.56 9.81 9.86
CA VAL A 76 -21.50 8.58 9.06
C VAL A 76 -22.71 8.46 8.14
N SER A 77 -23.88 8.99 8.53
CA SER A 77 -25.12 8.89 7.74
C SER A 77 -25.05 9.58 6.37
N ARG A 78 -24.10 10.51 6.18
CA ARG A 78 -23.93 11.29 4.95
C ARG A 78 -22.71 10.86 4.13
N ALA A 79 -21.92 9.92 4.64
CA ALA A 79 -20.69 9.50 4.00
C ALA A 79 -20.99 8.47 2.89
N GLY A 80 -20.33 8.63 1.74
CA GLY A 80 -20.28 7.63 0.68
C GLY A 80 -19.21 6.56 0.94
N THR A 81 -18.21 6.88 1.77
CA THR A 81 -17.19 5.95 2.24
C THR A 81 -16.96 6.10 3.73
N VAL A 82 -16.87 4.99 4.47
CA VAL A 82 -16.54 4.97 5.89
C VAL A 82 -15.25 4.20 6.09
N ILE A 83 -14.23 4.86 6.65
CA ILE A 83 -12.93 4.27 6.99
C ILE A 83 -12.96 3.84 8.46
N VAL A 84 -12.53 2.60 8.70
CA VAL A 84 -12.48 1.94 10.00
C VAL A 84 -11.01 1.65 10.34
N PRO A 85 -10.37 2.50 11.16
CA PRO A 85 -9.00 2.28 11.61
C PRO A 85 -8.85 1.04 12.51
N PRO A 86 -7.63 0.53 12.71
CA PRO A 86 -7.35 -0.47 13.74
C PRO A 86 -7.59 0.07 15.15
N CYS A 87 -7.79 -0.86 16.08
CA CYS A 87 -7.76 -0.61 17.52
C CYS A 87 -7.11 -1.78 18.26
N ALA A 88 -6.62 -1.49 19.47
CA ALA A 88 -6.00 -2.47 20.36
C ALA A 88 -6.92 -3.65 20.68
N ASP A 89 -8.21 -3.40 20.90
CA ASP A 89 -9.18 -4.46 21.18
C ASP A 89 -10.52 -4.16 20.50
N ALA A 90 -10.78 -4.86 19.40
CA ALA A 90 -12.02 -4.75 18.66
C ALA A 90 -13.27 -5.12 19.49
N SER A 91 -13.15 -5.92 20.57
CA SER A 91 -14.28 -6.29 21.43
C SER A 91 -14.82 -5.09 22.23
N THR A 92 -13.96 -4.11 22.52
CA THR A 92 -14.32 -2.88 23.24
C THR A 92 -15.05 -1.85 22.38
N VAL A 93 -15.06 -2.04 21.06
CA VAL A 93 -15.73 -1.11 20.15
C VAL A 93 -17.24 -1.10 20.44
N PRO A 94 -17.85 0.08 20.71
CA PRO A 94 -19.25 0.19 21.10
C PRO A 94 -20.23 -0.28 20.03
N GLU A 95 -21.37 -0.84 20.47
CA GLU A 95 -22.45 -1.28 19.58
C GLU A 95 -23.03 -0.13 18.74
N SER A 96 -22.97 1.10 19.23
CA SER A 96 -23.35 2.30 18.46
C SER A 96 -22.50 2.47 17.19
N VAL A 97 -21.20 2.17 17.26
CA VAL A 97 -20.28 2.20 16.11
C VAL A 97 -20.60 1.07 15.14
N LEU A 98 -20.79 -0.16 15.64
CA LEU A 98 -21.14 -1.31 14.79
C LEU A 98 -22.48 -1.12 14.07
N SER A 99 -23.46 -0.55 14.78
CA SER A 99 -24.76 -0.19 14.23
C SER A 99 -24.62 0.89 13.17
N ALA A 100 -23.83 1.95 13.40
CA ALA A 100 -23.59 2.99 12.41
C ALA A 100 -22.95 2.45 11.12
N LEU A 101 -22.00 1.50 11.24
CA LEU A 101 -21.40 0.81 10.10
C LEU A 101 -22.43 0.00 9.30
N ARG A 102 -23.27 -0.80 9.97
CA ARG A 102 -24.35 -1.56 9.33
C ARG A 102 -25.33 -0.65 8.60
N HIS A 103 -25.78 0.43 9.23
CA HIS A 103 -26.69 1.39 8.61
C HIS A 103 -26.04 2.12 7.42
N ALA A 104 -24.74 2.40 7.47
CA ALA A 104 -24.02 2.99 6.36
C ALA A 104 -23.94 2.04 5.16
N HIS A 105 -23.57 0.79 5.42
CA HIS A 105 -23.48 -0.25 4.40
C HIS A 105 -24.84 -0.53 3.74
N GLN A 106 -25.91 -0.66 4.52
CA GLN A 106 -27.27 -0.86 4.01
C GLN A 106 -27.76 0.27 3.09
N ARG A 107 -27.27 1.49 3.29
CA ARG A 107 -27.55 2.65 2.43
C ARG A 107 -26.73 2.64 1.12
N GLY A 108 -25.74 1.75 1.01
CA GLY A 108 -24.83 1.67 -0.14
C GLY A 108 -23.51 2.41 0.04
N ALA A 109 -23.16 2.83 1.27
CA ALA A 109 -21.82 3.38 1.52
C ALA A 109 -20.76 2.27 1.44
N ARG A 110 -19.60 2.62 0.87
CA ARG A 110 -18.41 1.76 0.87
C ARG A 110 -17.83 1.70 2.28
N ILE A 111 -17.58 0.52 2.82
CA ILE A 111 -16.95 0.34 4.14
C ILE A 111 -15.52 -0.17 3.94
N VAL A 112 -14.56 0.48 4.58
CA VAL A 112 -13.14 0.21 4.36
C VAL A 112 -12.48 -0.02 5.71
N SER A 113 -11.90 -1.20 5.95
CA SER A 113 -11.04 -1.40 7.11
C SER A 113 -9.57 -1.28 6.76
N LEU A 114 -8.82 -0.68 7.68
CA LEU A 114 -7.37 -0.64 7.65
C LEU A 114 -6.83 -1.54 8.76
N CYS A 115 -5.84 -2.40 8.43
CA CYS A 115 -5.18 -3.26 9.42
C CYS A 115 -6.21 -4.11 10.21
N THR A 116 -6.04 -4.21 11.54
CA THR A 116 -6.94 -4.92 12.45
C THR A 116 -8.34 -4.31 12.57
N GLY A 117 -8.64 -3.20 11.89
CA GLY A 117 -10.01 -2.70 11.71
C GLY A 117 -10.93 -3.75 11.05
N ALA A 118 -10.37 -4.76 10.38
CA ALA A 118 -11.11 -5.90 9.85
C ALA A 118 -11.89 -6.66 10.95
N PHE A 119 -11.36 -6.73 12.18
CA PHE A 119 -12.07 -7.33 13.31
C PHE A 119 -13.36 -6.56 13.65
N VAL A 120 -13.35 -5.24 13.50
CA VAL A 120 -14.53 -4.39 13.74
C VAL A 120 -15.60 -4.64 12.67
N LEU A 121 -15.21 -4.74 11.41
CA LEU A 121 -16.12 -5.10 10.31
C LEU A 121 -16.70 -6.50 10.47
N ALA A 122 -15.89 -7.47 10.90
CA ALA A 122 -16.35 -8.83 11.18
C ALA A 122 -17.36 -8.86 12.34
N ARG A 123 -17.09 -8.14 13.44
CA ARG A 123 -18.07 -7.96 14.54
C ARG A 123 -19.37 -7.30 14.07
N ALA A 124 -19.31 -6.42 13.09
CA ALA A 124 -20.49 -5.81 12.48
C ALA A 124 -21.26 -6.75 11.53
N GLY A 125 -20.76 -7.96 11.26
CA GLY A 125 -21.32 -8.92 10.31
C GLY A 125 -21.10 -8.54 8.85
N LEU A 126 -20.19 -7.60 8.57
CA LEU A 126 -19.99 -7.05 7.23
C LEU A 126 -19.04 -7.88 6.36
N LEU A 127 -18.35 -8.87 6.94
CA LEU A 127 -17.38 -9.73 6.26
C LEU A 127 -17.85 -11.18 6.06
N ASP A 128 -19.02 -11.54 6.59
CA ASP A 128 -19.54 -12.90 6.49
C ASP A 128 -19.71 -13.32 5.02
N GLY A 129 -19.09 -14.45 4.64
CA GLY A 129 -19.10 -14.99 3.28
C GLY A 129 -18.21 -14.25 2.29
N ARG A 130 -17.38 -13.29 2.73
CA ARG A 130 -16.52 -12.47 1.88
C ARG A 130 -15.06 -12.83 2.06
N ARG A 131 -14.25 -12.48 1.05
CA ARG A 131 -12.80 -12.49 1.21
C ARG A 131 -12.34 -11.22 1.92
N ALA A 132 -11.39 -11.35 2.83
CA ALA A 132 -10.85 -10.23 3.57
C ALA A 132 -9.38 -10.45 3.90
N VAL A 133 -8.71 -9.36 4.28
CA VAL A 133 -7.35 -9.41 4.77
C VAL A 133 -7.19 -8.45 5.95
N THR A 134 -6.37 -8.86 6.92
CA THR A 134 -5.96 -8.07 8.08
C THR A 134 -4.43 -8.09 8.18
N HIS A 135 -3.90 -7.51 9.25
CA HIS A 135 -2.49 -7.58 9.57
C HIS A 135 -2.00 -9.03 9.65
N TRP A 136 -0.88 -9.33 9.00
CA TRP A 136 -0.35 -10.70 8.86
C TRP A 136 -0.26 -11.45 10.19
N ALA A 137 0.16 -10.78 11.25
CA ALA A 137 0.33 -11.38 12.58
C ALA A 137 -1.01 -11.82 13.20
N ASP A 138 -2.12 -11.25 12.73
CA ASP A 138 -3.47 -11.46 13.25
C ASP A 138 -4.33 -12.30 12.30
N CYS A 139 -3.83 -12.68 11.11
CA CYS A 139 -4.61 -13.42 10.11
C CYS A 139 -5.13 -14.78 10.64
N ASP A 140 -4.29 -15.53 11.36
CA ASP A 140 -4.68 -16.83 11.92
C ASP A 140 -5.75 -16.67 13.01
N ALA A 141 -5.53 -15.75 13.95
CA ALA A 141 -6.49 -15.42 14.99
C ALA A 141 -7.81 -14.88 14.42
N PHE A 142 -7.74 -14.09 13.35
CA PHE A 142 -8.92 -13.57 12.65
C PHE A 142 -9.72 -14.68 11.97
N ALA A 143 -9.05 -15.62 11.29
CA ALA A 143 -9.68 -16.76 10.65
C ALA A 143 -10.34 -17.70 11.67
N GLU A 144 -9.70 -17.90 12.83
CA GLU A 144 -10.25 -18.70 13.93
C GLU A 144 -11.50 -18.04 14.55
N ALA A 145 -11.44 -16.73 14.80
CA ALA A 145 -12.54 -15.99 15.42
C ALA A 145 -13.75 -15.81 14.48
N TYR A 146 -13.52 -15.72 13.16
CA TYR A 146 -14.56 -15.45 12.16
C TYR A 146 -14.51 -16.46 11.00
N PRO A 147 -14.95 -17.71 11.22
CA PRO A 147 -14.83 -18.79 10.23
C PRO A 147 -15.69 -18.59 8.97
N ALA A 148 -16.64 -17.67 8.98
CA ALA A 148 -17.42 -17.28 7.81
C ALA A 148 -16.64 -16.38 6.83
N VAL A 149 -15.49 -15.83 7.25
CA VAL A 149 -14.66 -14.94 6.44
C VAL A 149 -13.56 -15.75 5.75
N THR A 150 -13.39 -15.54 4.44
CA THR A 150 -12.26 -16.13 3.70
C THR A 150 -11.04 -15.23 3.85
N VAL A 151 -10.16 -15.54 4.81
CA VAL A 151 -8.95 -14.73 5.07
C VAL A 151 -7.86 -15.04 4.05
N ASP A 152 -7.38 -14.02 3.34
CA ASP A 152 -6.27 -14.14 2.39
C ASP A 152 -5.04 -13.38 2.91
N PRO A 153 -4.08 -14.04 3.59
CA PRO A 153 -2.88 -13.38 4.10
C PRO A 153 -1.86 -13.02 3.01
N SER A 154 -2.09 -13.45 1.76
CA SER A 154 -1.15 -13.30 0.65
C SER A 154 -1.32 -12.02 -0.16
N VAL A 155 -2.15 -11.08 0.30
CA VAL A 155 -2.48 -9.84 -0.40
C VAL A 155 -2.36 -8.61 0.51
N LEU A 156 -2.00 -7.47 -0.06
CA LEU A 156 -1.94 -6.18 0.66
C LEU A 156 -3.33 -5.67 1.01
N TYR A 157 -4.28 -5.84 0.09
CA TYR A 157 -5.67 -5.46 0.29
C TYR A 157 -6.60 -6.31 -0.55
N VAL A 158 -7.82 -6.44 -0.08
CA VAL A 158 -8.94 -7.07 -0.79
C VAL A 158 -9.99 -6.00 -1.08
N ASP A 159 -10.53 -6.04 -2.30
CA ASP A 159 -11.63 -5.20 -2.76
C ASP A 159 -12.80 -6.08 -3.21
N GLU A 160 -13.88 -6.09 -2.42
CA GLU A 160 -15.14 -6.78 -2.72
C GLU A 160 -16.21 -5.78 -3.23
N GLY A 161 -15.81 -4.58 -3.65
CA GLY A 161 -16.64 -3.55 -4.28
C GLY A 161 -17.39 -2.62 -3.31
N ASP A 162 -18.09 -3.17 -2.33
CA ASP A 162 -18.78 -2.42 -1.27
C ASP A 162 -18.05 -2.50 0.08
N VAL A 163 -17.21 -3.52 0.29
CA VAL A 163 -16.36 -3.69 1.46
C VAL A 163 -14.91 -3.92 1.03
N LEU A 164 -13.97 -3.16 1.60
CA LEU A 164 -12.55 -3.26 1.31
C LEU A 164 -11.76 -3.43 2.61
N THR A 165 -10.68 -4.20 2.57
CA THR A 165 -9.85 -4.50 3.76
C THR A 165 -8.37 -4.46 3.42
N SER A 166 -7.49 -3.97 4.31
CA SER A 166 -6.03 -3.95 4.12
C SER A 166 -5.27 -4.67 5.22
N ALA A 167 -4.05 -5.10 4.87
CA ALA A 167 -3.04 -5.66 5.75
C ALA A 167 -2.49 -4.72 6.83
N GLY A 168 -2.81 -3.42 6.78
CA GLY A 168 -2.19 -2.42 7.64
C GLY A 168 -0.82 -1.91 7.19
N SER A 169 -0.21 -1.04 8.01
CA SER A 169 1.05 -0.35 7.70
C SER A 169 1.03 0.27 6.30
N ALA A 170 2.05 0.05 5.48
CA ALA A 170 2.12 0.59 4.11
C ALA A 170 0.95 0.11 3.22
N ALA A 171 0.34 -1.04 3.49
CA ALA A 171 -0.79 -1.53 2.71
C ALA A 171 -2.06 -0.68 2.90
N SER A 172 -2.18 0.03 4.01
CA SER A 172 -3.25 1.03 4.21
C SER A 172 -3.10 2.20 3.24
N ILE A 173 -1.87 2.63 2.98
CA ILE A 173 -1.59 3.65 1.95
C ILE A 173 -1.97 3.10 0.58
N ASP A 174 -1.57 1.85 0.29
CA ASP A 174 -1.88 1.18 -0.97
C ASP A 174 -3.40 1.07 -1.21
N LEU A 175 -4.19 0.71 -0.20
CA LEU A 175 -5.65 0.63 -0.30
C LEU A 175 -6.30 2.00 -0.47
N CYS A 176 -5.88 3.00 0.30
CA CYS A 176 -6.41 4.35 0.17
C CYS A 176 -6.09 4.96 -1.21
N LEU A 177 -4.89 4.74 -1.75
CA LEU A 177 -4.54 5.16 -3.11
C LEU A 177 -5.33 4.39 -4.19
N HIS A 178 -5.63 3.11 -3.95
CA HIS A 178 -6.52 2.33 -4.82
C HIS A 178 -7.93 2.92 -4.85
N ILE A 179 -8.47 3.32 -3.70
CA ILE A 179 -9.74 4.05 -3.61
C ILE A 179 -9.71 5.35 -4.41
N VAL A 180 -8.67 6.18 -4.21
CA VAL A 180 -8.48 7.42 -5.00
C VAL A 180 -8.48 7.14 -6.50
N ARG A 181 -7.83 6.05 -6.92
CA ARG A 181 -7.78 5.64 -8.32
C ARG A 181 -9.16 5.25 -8.87
N LEU A 182 -9.97 4.54 -8.08
CA LEU A 182 -11.34 4.17 -8.47
C LEU A 182 -12.23 5.41 -8.63
N ASP A 183 -12.11 6.36 -7.70
CA ASP A 183 -13.03 7.49 -7.61
C ASP A 183 -12.62 8.65 -8.55
N HIS A 184 -11.31 8.90 -8.72
CA HIS A 184 -10.78 10.06 -9.45
C HIS A 184 -9.80 9.69 -10.59
N GLY A 185 -9.58 8.40 -10.83
CA GLY A 185 -8.74 7.91 -11.91
C GLY A 185 -7.24 7.85 -11.58
N ALA A 186 -6.51 7.22 -12.50
CA ALA A 186 -5.10 6.88 -12.33
C ALA A 186 -4.17 8.09 -12.18
N ASP A 187 -4.48 9.20 -12.84
CA ASP A 187 -3.64 10.40 -12.83
C ASP A 187 -3.64 11.08 -11.45
N MET A 188 -4.82 11.24 -10.84
CA MET A 188 -4.96 11.82 -9.51
C MET A 188 -4.26 10.97 -8.45
N ALA A 189 -4.52 9.66 -8.46
CA ALA A 189 -3.83 8.72 -7.57
C ALA A 189 -2.30 8.78 -7.73
N GLY A 190 -1.81 8.88 -8.97
CA GLY A 190 -0.39 9.00 -9.25
C GLY A 190 0.23 10.31 -8.77
N ARG A 191 -0.49 11.43 -8.87
CA ARG A 191 -0.06 12.73 -8.33
C ARG A 191 0.02 12.68 -6.80
N LEU A 192 -1.01 12.17 -6.12
CA LEU A 192 -1.03 12.05 -4.66
C LEU A 192 0.09 11.12 -4.17
N ALA A 193 0.28 9.96 -4.80
CA ALA A 193 1.35 9.05 -4.42
C ALA A 193 2.74 9.70 -4.52
N ARG A 194 2.98 10.53 -5.54
CA ARG A 194 4.24 11.29 -5.67
C ARG A 194 4.40 12.35 -4.58
N SER A 195 3.33 13.06 -4.19
CA SER A 195 3.42 14.04 -3.11
C SER A 195 3.68 13.37 -1.76
N LEU A 196 3.17 12.16 -1.55
CA LEU A 196 3.42 11.33 -0.37
C LEU A 196 4.76 10.58 -0.42
N VAL A 197 5.53 10.69 -1.52
CA VAL A 197 6.81 9.99 -1.73
C VAL A 197 6.67 8.46 -1.61
N VAL A 198 5.53 7.93 -2.08
CA VAL A 198 5.25 6.48 -2.11
C VAL A 198 5.15 5.98 -3.55
N GLN A 199 5.23 4.66 -3.74
CA GLN A 199 5.06 4.08 -5.06
C GLN A 199 3.63 4.34 -5.57
N PRO A 200 3.45 4.82 -6.82
CA PRO A 200 2.13 5.14 -7.37
C PRO A 200 1.14 3.97 -7.40
N HIS A 201 1.67 2.74 -7.43
CA HIS A 201 0.83 1.56 -7.43
C HIS A 201 1.62 0.31 -7.01
N ARG A 202 1.24 -0.26 -5.87
CA ARG A 202 1.45 -1.67 -5.58
C ARG A 202 0.14 -2.40 -5.85
N ARG A 203 0.18 -3.46 -6.66
CA ARG A 203 -1.01 -4.28 -6.94
C ARG A 203 -1.45 -4.95 -5.63
N GLY A 204 -2.75 -4.94 -5.32
CA GLY A 204 -3.30 -5.57 -4.10
C GLY A 204 -2.86 -7.02 -3.94
N GLY A 205 -2.74 -7.78 -5.03
CA GLY A 205 -2.23 -9.16 -5.05
C GLY A 205 -0.73 -9.33 -4.78
N GLN A 206 -0.02 -8.29 -4.34
CA GLN A 206 1.33 -8.45 -3.79
C GLN A 206 1.24 -9.04 -2.38
N ALA A 207 2.13 -9.97 -2.05
CA ALA A 207 2.19 -10.55 -0.71
C ALA A 207 2.47 -9.49 0.36
N GLN A 208 1.80 -9.62 1.49
CA GLN A 208 2.30 -9.07 2.74
C GLN A 208 3.67 -9.68 3.04
N PHE A 209 4.48 -9.01 3.84
CA PHE A 209 5.69 -9.60 4.37
C PHE A 209 5.27 -10.74 5.31
N ILE A 210 5.29 -11.98 4.83
CA ILE A 210 4.94 -13.16 5.65
C ILE A 210 6.20 -13.55 6.42
N GLU A 211 6.31 -13.13 7.67
CA GLU A 211 7.17 -13.82 8.64
C GLU A 211 6.46 -15.12 9.04
N THR A 212 6.79 -16.21 8.35
CA THR A 212 6.60 -17.53 8.96
C THR A 212 7.42 -17.57 10.25
N PRO A 213 6.91 -18.05 11.40
CA PRO A 213 7.69 -18.12 12.63
C PRO A 213 8.92 -18.99 12.39
N MET A 214 10.06 -18.34 12.21
CA MET A 214 11.35 -19.00 12.26
C MET A 214 11.84 -18.96 13.71
N PRO A 215 12.59 -19.98 14.16
CA PRO A 215 13.13 -19.99 15.51
C PRO A 215 13.87 -18.69 15.76
N VAL A 216 13.40 -17.91 16.73
CA VAL A 216 14.03 -16.67 17.17
C VAL A 216 15.37 -17.05 17.79
N THR A 217 16.44 -16.95 17.01
CA THR A 217 17.76 -16.65 17.55
C THR A 217 17.93 -15.14 17.39
N GLY A 218 18.17 -14.44 18.49
CA GLY A 218 18.14 -12.97 18.59
C GLY A 218 19.26 -12.24 17.83
N ASN A 219 19.38 -12.46 16.53
CA ASN A 219 20.29 -11.77 15.62
C ASN A 219 19.54 -11.35 14.35
N VAL A 220 19.97 -10.23 13.77
CA VAL A 220 19.53 -9.65 12.50
C VAL A 220 19.24 -10.74 11.46
N ASP A 221 18.09 -10.69 10.78
CA ASP A 221 17.71 -11.66 9.74
C ASP A 221 18.87 -11.82 8.73
N PRO A 222 19.49 -13.01 8.64
CA PRO A 222 20.62 -13.26 7.75
C PRO A 222 20.29 -13.01 6.27
N VAL A 223 19.03 -13.19 5.86
CA VAL A 223 18.60 -12.93 4.49
C VAL A 223 18.41 -11.43 4.26
N ALA A 224 17.83 -10.70 5.21
CA ALA A 224 17.74 -9.24 5.13
C ALA A 224 19.13 -8.59 5.05
N THR A 225 20.08 -9.05 5.89
CA THR A 225 21.48 -8.59 5.84
C THR A 225 22.12 -8.87 4.48
N THR A 226 21.86 -10.06 3.93
CA THR A 226 22.34 -10.43 2.59
C THR A 226 21.71 -9.56 1.50
N MET A 227 20.43 -9.18 1.62
CA MET A 227 19.76 -8.29 0.67
C MET A 227 20.35 -6.88 0.66
N THR A 228 20.68 -6.33 1.84
CA THR A 228 21.38 -5.04 1.94
C THR A 228 22.72 -5.10 1.21
N TRP A 229 23.51 -6.16 1.45
CA TRP A 229 24.76 -6.38 0.74
C TRP A 229 24.55 -6.50 -0.79
N MET A 230 23.48 -7.18 -1.24
CA MET A 230 23.17 -7.29 -2.67
C MET A 230 22.91 -5.93 -3.32
N LEU A 231 22.28 -4.98 -2.62
CA LEU A 231 22.03 -3.62 -3.15
C LEU A 231 23.31 -2.81 -3.31
N GLU A 232 24.30 -3.07 -2.47
CA GLU A 232 25.61 -2.40 -2.52
C GLU A 232 26.52 -2.96 -3.62
N HIS A 233 26.28 -4.19 -4.07
CA HIS A 233 27.16 -4.94 -4.99
C HIS A 233 26.42 -5.36 -6.27
N LEU A 234 25.46 -4.55 -6.74
CA LEU A 234 24.60 -4.89 -7.88
C LEU A 234 25.38 -5.19 -9.17
N ASP A 235 26.59 -4.66 -9.32
CA ASP A 235 27.50 -4.88 -10.44
C ASP A 235 28.18 -6.26 -10.44
N GLU A 236 28.17 -6.98 -9.32
CA GLU A 236 28.88 -8.25 -9.18
C GLU A 236 28.06 -9.48 -9.64
N PRO A 237 28.70 -10.55 -10.14
CA PRO A 237 28.03 -11.81 -10.41
C PRO A 237 27.61 -12.50 -9.10
N MET A 238 26.32 -12.72 -8.91
CA MET A 238 25.75 -13.37 -7.74
C MET A 238 25.06 -14.68 -8.12
N THR A 239 25.31 -15.74 -7.34
CA THR A 239 24.62 -17.03 -7.47
C THR A 239 23.83 -17.31 -6.20
N VAL A 240 22.78 -18.12 -6.29
CA VAL A 240 22.02 -18.54 -5.10
C VAL A 240 22.95 -19.20 -4.06
N ALA A 241 23.93 -20.00 -4.52
CA ALA A 241 24.90 -20.63 -3.64
C ALA A 241 25.85 -19.64 -2.95
N SER A 242 26.24 -18.53 -3.59
CA SER A 242 27.05 -17.50 -2.93
C SER A 242 26.23 -16.69 -1.92
N LEU A 243 24.97 -16.38 -2.25
CA LEU A 243 24.07 -15.64 -1.37
C LEU A 243 23.66 -16.47 -0.13
N ALA A 244 23.36 -17.76 -0.32
CA ALA A 244 23.03 -18.66 0.77
C ALA A 244 24.20 -18.84 1.75
N ARG A 245 25.43 -18.94 1.24
CA ARG A 245 26.65 -18.98 2.08
C ARG A 245 26.80 -17.72 2.92
N ARG A 246 26.53 -16.53 2.36
CA ARG A 246 26.57 -15.26 3.09
C ARG A 246 25.49 -15.16 4.17
N ALA A 247 24.31 -15.71 3.90
CA ALA A 247 23.24 -15.81 4.87
C ALA A 247 23.44 -16.94 5.90
N HIS A 248 24.54 -17.71 5.83
CA HIS A 248 24.77 -18.90 6.64
C HIS A 248 23.62 -19.94 6.57
N THR A 249 22.99 -20.08 5.39
CA THR A 249 21.89 -21.02 5.14
C THR A 249 22.15 -21.94 3.95
N SER A 250 21.35 -23.00 3.80
CA SER A 250 21.37 -23.81 2.58
C SER A 250 20.70 -23.07 1.41
N PRO A 251 21.08 -23.34 0.14
CA PRO A 251 20.46 -22.71 -1.03
C PRO A 251 18.93 -22.82 -1.06
N ARG A 252 18.39 -23.98 -0.67
CA ARG A 252 16.95 -24.22 -0.61
C ARG A 252 16.28 -23.37 0.46
N SER A 253 16.88 -23.26 1.64
CA SER A 253 16.36 -22.43 2.73
C SER A 253 16.44 -20.95 2.38
N PHE A 254 17.55 -20.51 1.79
CA PHE A 254 17.72 -19.15 1.31
C PHE A 254 16.68 -18.79 0.27
N MET A 255 16.49 -19.61 -0.77
CA MET A 255 15.48 -19.35 -1.80
C MET A 255 14.06 -19.26 -1.24
N ARG A 256 13.71 -20.18 -0.32
CA ARG A 256 12.39 -20.18 0.31
C ARG A 256 12.18 -18.94 1.15
N HIS A 257 13.14 -18.59 2.02
CA HIS A 257 13.09 -17.39 2.86
C HIS A 257 13.05 -16.13 1.99
N PHE A 258 13.96 -16.00 1.04
CA PHE A 258 14.00 -14.87 0.11
C PHE A 258 12.70 -14.70 -0.67
N ALA A 259 12.08 -15.79 -1.14
CA ALA A 259 10.79 -15.74 -1.81
C ALA A 259 9.67 -15.32 -0.85
N ALA A 260 9.68 -15.80 0.40
CA ALA A 260 8.74 -15.36 1.43
C ALA A 260 8.89 -13.87 1.75
N THR A 261 10.14 -13.38 1.85
CA THR A 261 10.49 -11.98 2.14
C THR A 261 10.15 -11.04 0.97
N THR A 262 10.42 -11.45 -0.28
CA THR A 262 10.41 -10.52 -1.45
C THR A 262 9.31 -10.79 -2.47
N GLY A 263 8.54 -11.88 -2.30
CA GLY A 263 7.55 -12.35 -3.26
C GLY A 263 8.12 -12.83 -4.60
N SER A 264 9.45 -13.00 -4.71
CA SER A 264 10.10 -13.40 -5.97
C SER A 264 11.40 -14.15 -5.75
N THR A 265 11.95 -14.76 -6.80
CA THR A 265 13.26 -15.43 -6.70
C THR A 265 14.40 -14.42 -6.60
N PRO A 266 15.55 -14.78 -5.96
CA PRO A 266 16.72 -13.90 -5.87
C PRO A 266 17.17 -13.32 -7.22
N HIS A 267 17.11 -14.14 -8.28
CA HIS A 267 17.50 -13.71 -9.62
C HIS A 267 16.54 -12.67 -10.21
N GLN A 268 15.22 -12.88 -10.08
CA GLN A 268 14.22 -11.92 -10.56
C GLN A 268 14.30 -10.60 -9.79
N TRP A 269 14.45 -10.68 -8.47
CA TRP A 269 14.60 -9.51 -7.61
C TRP A 269 15.86 -8.72 -7.97
N LEU A 270 17.01 -9.39 -8.07
CA LEU A 270 18.29 -8.76 -8.43
C LEU A 270 18.17 -8.05 -9.77
N GLN A 271 17.59 -8.72 -10.77
CA GLN A 271 17.37 -8.14 -12.09
C GLN A 271 16.50 -6.88 -12.06
N ARG A 272 15.48 -6.81 -11.19
CA ARG A 272 14.67 -5.60 -11.03
C ARG A 272 15.47 -4.46 -10.40
N GLN A 273 16.28 -4.75 -9.38
CA GLN A 273 17.13 -3.73 -8.75
C GLN A 273 18.18 -3.17 -9.71
N ARG A 274 18.77 -4.03 -10.55
CA ARG A 274 19.69 -3.61 -11.61
C ARG A 274 19.04 -2.65 -12.61
N ILE A 275 17.77 -2.89 -12.95
CA ILE A 275 17.03 -1.99 -13.85
C ILE A 275 16.73 -0.65 -13.17
N HIS A 276 16.33 -0.65 -11.89
CA HIS A 276 16.14 0.60 -11.14
C HIS A 276 17.43 1.42 -11.06
N LEU A 277 18.57 0.78 -10.80
CA LEU A 277 19.87 1.45 -10.82
C LEU A 277 20.20 1.98 -12.23
N ALA A 278 19.89 1.22 -13.27
CA ALA A 278 20.07 1.70 -14.65
C ALA A 278 19.20 2.93 -14.95
N GLN A 279 17.92 2.96 -14.53
CA GLN A 279 17.06 4.14 -14.67
C GLN A 279 17.68 5.36 -14.00
N ARG A 280 18.09 5.23 -12.73
CA ARG A 280 18.75 6.29 -11.97
C ARG A 280 20.01 6.79 -12.69
N LEU A 281 20.87 5.90 -13.17
CA LEU A 281 22.11 6.29 -13.87
C LEU A 281 21.84 6.98 -15.21
N LEU A 282 20.77 6.59 -15.93
CA LEU A 282 20.36 7.25 -17.17
C LEU A 282 19.79 8.65 -16.91
N GLU A 283 19.14 8.86 -15.76
CA GLU A 283 18.52 10.13 -15.37
C GLU A 283 19.52 11.12 -14.77
N THR A 284 20.51 10.63 -14.01
CA THR A 284 21.40 11.49 -13.21
C THR A 284 22.83 11.57 -13.75
N SER A 285 23.12 10.97 -14.91
CA SER A 285 24.48 11.02 -15.48
C SER A 285 24.50 10.93 -17.01
N ASP A 286 25.54 11.49 -17.61
CA ASP A 286 25.82 11.40 -19.05
C ASP A 286 26.58 10.12 -19.45
N ALA A 287 26.67 9.14 -18.56
CA ALA A 287 27.37 7.87 -18.82
C ALA A 287 26.73 7.14 -20.01
N SER A 288 27.53 6.60 -20.92
CA SER A 288 27.01 5.86 -22.08
C SER A 288 26.20 4.63 -21.66
N VAL A 289 25.31 4.14 -22.54
CA VAL A 289 24.50 2.93 -22.28
C VAL A 289 25.38 1.71 -21.96
N GLU A 290 26.58 1.63 -22.53
CA GLU A 290 27.55 0.57 -22.22
C GLU A 290 28.08 0.69 -20.78
N VAL A 291 28.46 1.89 -20.35
CA VAL A 291 28.94 2.14 -18.98
C VAL A 291 27.82 1.89 -17.96
N VAL A 292 26.59 2.30 -18.28
CA VAL A 292 25.43 2.05 -17.42
C VAL A 292 25.17 0.54 -17.29
N ALA A 293 25.26 -0.22 -18.37
CA ALA A 293 25.08 -1.67 -18.33
C ALA A 293 26.09 -2.36 -17.40
N GLN A 294 27.34 -1.93 -17.41
CA GLN A 294 28.37 -2.43 -16.52
C GLN A 294 28.10 -2.04 -15.06
N LYS A 295 27.87 -0.75 -14.79
CA LYS A 295 27.63 -0.23 -13.42
C LYS A 295 26.39 -0.82 -12.74
N CYS A 296 25.36 -1.17 -13.51
CA CYS A 296 24.18 -1.83 -12.97
C CYS A 296 24.27 -3.35 -12.96
N GLY A 297 25.38 -3.97 -13.37
CA GLY A 297 25.56 -5.42 -13.37
C GLY A 297 24.76 -6.18 -14.42
N LEU A 298 24.26 -5.51 -15.47
CA LEU A 298 23.68 -6.18 -16.65
C LEU A 298 24.77 -6.53 -17.68
N GLY A 299 26.00 -6.07 -17.48
CA GLY A 299 27.16 -6.37 -18.30
C GLY A 299 27.14 -5.57 -19.59
N THR A 300 26.44 -6.05 -20.60
CA THR A 300 26.50 -5.45 -21.96
C THR A 300 25.31 -4.55 -22.26
N ALA A 301 25.49 -3.55 -23.13
CA ALA A 301 24.37 -2.71 -23.58
C ALA A 301 23.24 -3.54 -24.24
N THR A 302 23.57 -4.64 -24.91
CA THR A 302 22.58 -5.56 -25.49
C THR A 302 21.70 -6.18 -24.42
N ASN A 303 22.31 -6.65 -23.32
CA ASN A 303 21.56 -7.25 -22.21
C ASN A 303 20.73 -6.20 -21.46
N LEU A 304 21.28 -5.00 -21.25
CA LEU A 304 20.55 -3.86 -20.72
C LEU A 304 19.31 -3.55 -21.58
N ARG A 305 19.47 -3.36 -22.90
CA ARG A 305 18.34 -3.09 -23.82
C ARG A 305 17.27 -4.19 -23.77
N LYS A 306 17.68 -5.46 -23.75
CA LYS A 306 16.76 -6.61 -23.65
C LYS A 306 15.91 -6.53 -22.39
N HIS A 307 16.55 -6.29 -21.24
CA HIS A 307 15.85 -6.21 -19.96
C HIS A 307 15.03 -4.94 -19.81
N PHE A 308 15.53 -3.79 -20.29
CA PHE A 308 14.78 -2.54 -20.31
C PHE A 308 13.49 -2.68 -21.12
N ARG A 309 13.56 -3.25 -22.34
CA ARG A 309 12.38 -3.43 -23.18
C ARG A 309 11.38 -4.39 -22.55
N ARG A 310 11.86 -5.46 -21.90
CA ARG A 310 10.99 -6.44 -21.25
C ARG A 310 10.25 -5.88 -20.03
N HIS A 311 10.90 -5.01 -19.26
CA HIS A 311 10.36 -4.53 -17.98
C HIS A 311 9.71 -3.14 -18.06
N LEU A 312 10.14 -2.28 -18.99
CA LEU A 312 9.70 -0.89 -19.12
C LEU A 312 9.12 -0.56 -20.50
N GLY A 313 9.08 -1.52 -21.43
CA GLY A 313 8.50 -1.33 -22.77
C GLY A 313 9.29 -0.37 -23.69
N THR A 314 10.43 0.15 -23.25
CA THR A 314 11.22 1.16 -23.99
C THR A 314 12.71 0.82 -24.04
N SER A 315 13.49 1.60 -24.80
CA SER A 315 14.96 1.48 -24.86
C SER A 315 15.63 2.42 -23.84
N PRO A 316 16.84 2.09 -23.34
CA PRO A 316 17.59 2.98 -22.45
C PRO A 316 17.84 4.39 -23.01
N SER A 317 18.06 4.49 -24.33
CA SER A 317 18.30 5.78 -25.00
C SER A 317 17.02 6.63 -25.06
N LEU A 318 15.90 6.03 -25.49
CA LEU A 318 14.59 6.72 -25.50
C LEU A 318 14.15 7.12 -24.08
N TYR A 319 14.43 6.24 -23.11
CA TYR A 319 14.18 6.54 -21.70
C TYR A 319 14.96 7.79 -21.27
N ARG A 320 16.27 7.82 -21.51
CA ARG A 320 17.10 9.00 -21.21
C ARG A 320 16.54 10.26 -21.86
N ASP A 321 16.25 10.24 -23.16
CA ASP A 321 15.77 11.43 -23.89
C ASP A 321 14.46 11.99 -23.33
N THR A 322 13.61 11.11 -22.78
CA THR A 322 12.34 11.51 -22.15
C THR A 322 12.57 12.20 -20.80
N PHE A 323 13.48 11.67 -19.99
CA PHE A 323 13.70 12.14 -18.63
C PHE A 323 14.79 13.22 -18.50
N SER A 324 15.75 13.30 -19.43
CA SER A 324 16.71 14.41 -19.49
C SER A 324 16.04 15.74 -19.88
N ARG A 325 15.01 15.69 -20.75
CA ARG A 325 14.20 16.86 -21.14
C ARG A 325 13.28 17.38 -20.04
N SER A 326 13.01 16.58 -19.01
CA SER A 326 12.17 16.99 -17.87
C SER A 326 12.98 17.66 -16.75
N GLY A 327 14.32 17.58 -16.80
CA GLY A 327 15.24 18.26 -15.88
C GLY A 327 15.65 19.67 -16.33
N ASP A 328 15.34 20.06 -17.57
CA ASP A 328 15.70 21.35 -18.14
C ASP A 328 14.43 22.23 -18.30
N ARG A 329 13.92 22.76 -17.18
CA ARG A 329 13.07 23.95 -17.25
C ARG A 329 14.02 25.14 -17.45
N PRO A 330 13.89 25.93 -18.53
CA PRO A 330 14.65 27.16 -18.67
C PRO A 330 14.33 28.05 -17.47
N GLY A 331 15.38 28.50 -16.78
CA GLY A 331 15.27 29.56 -15.80
C GLY A 331 14.55 30.75 -16.43
N THR A 332 13.52 31.23 -15.75
CA THR A 332 12.83 32.48 -16.07
C THR A 332 13.86 33.59 -16.24
N PRO A 333 13.94 34.28 -17.39
CA PRO A 333 14.76 35.48 -17.50
C PRO A 333 14.02 36.66 -16.85
N ALA A 334 14.74 37.29 -15.91
CA ALA A 334 14.56 38.61 -15.26
C ALA A 334 13.13 39.04 -14.86
#